data_AF-A0A950F7H7-F1
#
_entry.id   AF-A0A950F7H7-F1
#
_cell.length_a   1.000
_cell.length_b   1.000
_cell.length_c   1.000
_cell.angle_alpha   90.00
_cell.angle_beta   90.00
_cell.angle_gamma   90.00
#
_symmetry.space_group_name_H-M   'P 1'
#
loop_
_entity.id
_entity.type
_entity.pdbx_description
1 polymer ?
#
loop_
_entity_poly.entity_id
_entity_poly.type
_entity_poly.pdbx_seq_one_letter_code
_entity_poly.pdbx_strand_id
1 'polypeptide(L)'
;TAHSWYLRNTYLENNLIKPGKISLKGKAIDLSRIQLDAYAVGAEKDHIVPWDAAWRITQLFGGAVRFVRASSGHIAGIVNPPGGKGTYWVTGAGPQAADPRQWLQAATRHDGSWWTDWTDWLSQRSGRMVNPPPLGSAAHPPLGDAPGSYVLEK
;
A
#
# COMPACT_ATOMS: atom_id res chain seq x y z
N THR A 1 3.03 -14.80 -21.83
CA THR A 1 1.93 -14.86 -20.84
C THR A 1 1.99 -13.65 -19.91
N ALA A 2 0.96 -13.40 -19.11
CA ALA A 2 0.98 -12.36 -18.08
C ALA A 2 2.15 -12.55 -17.08
N HIS A 3 2.45 -13.81 -16.72
CA HIS A 3 3.57 -14.16 -15.84
C HIS A 3 4.94 -13.72 -16.38
N SER A 4 5.29 -14.08 -17.62
CA SER A 4 6.57 -13.67 -18.22
C SER A 4 6.69 -12.16 -18.36
N TRP A 5 5.56 -11.48 -18.62
CA TRP A 5 5.52 -10.02 -18.68
C TRP A 5 5.83 -9.40 -17.32
N TYR A 6 5.24 -9.93 -16.25
CA TYR A 6 5.49 -9.47 -14.87
C TYR A 6 6.97 -9.62 -14.52
N LEU A 7 7.53 -10.83 -14.63
CA LEU A 7 8.93 -11.07 -14.29
C LEU A 7 9.89 -10.14 -15.05
N ARG A 8 9.70 -10.02 -16.36
CA ARG A 8 10.56 -9.16 -17.19
C ARG A 8 10.47 -7.69 -16.78
N ASN A 9 9.26 -7.15 -16.64
CA ASN A 9 9.06 -5.71 -16.47
C ASN A 9 9.16 -5.22 -15.03
N THR A 10 9.12 -6.10 -14.03
CA THR A 10 9.34 -5.74 -12.62
C THR A 10 10.70 -6.23 -12.12
N TYR A 11 10.93 -7.54 -12.09
CA TYR A 11 12.14 -8.12 -11.48
C TYR A 11 13.41 -7.97 -12.31
N LEU A 12 13.35 -8.23 -13.63
CA LEU A 12 14.56 -8.20 -14.47
C LEU A 12 14.91 -6.79 -14.93
N GLU A 13 14.00 -6.12 -15.62
CA GLU A 13 14.29 -4.86 -16.31
C GLU A 13 13.83 -3.62 -15.53
N ASN A 14 13.03 -3.81 -14.47
CA ASN A 14 12.44 -2.75 -13.64
C ASN A 14 11.87 -1.59 -14.49
N ASN A 15 11.07 -1.94 -15.50
CA ASN A 15 10.51 -1.00 -16.46
C ASN A 15 9.30 -0.24 -15.90
N LEU A 16 8.63 -0.76 -14.87
CA LEU A 16 7.46 -0.11 -14.26
C LEU A 16 7.77 1.29 -13.68
N ILE A 17 8.99 1.50 -13.18
CA ILE A 17 9.41 2.79 -12.61
C ILE A 17 9.87 3.80 -13.67
N LYS A 18 9.95 3.40 -14.95
CA LYS A 18 10.44 4.24 -16.04
C LYS A 18 9.23 4.81 -16.80
N PRO A 19 8.93 6.12 -16.69
CA PRO A 19 7.77 6.72 -17.34
C PRO A 19 7.66 6.36 -18.82
N GLY A 20 6.52 5.82 -19.22
CA GLY A 20 6.19 5.44 -20.59
C GLY A 20 6.89 4.19 -21.13
N LYS A 21 7.77 3.54 -20.36
CA LYS A 21 8.54 2.38 -20.84
C LYS A 21 7.67 1.15 -21.12
N ILE A 22 6.58 0.98 -20.36
CA ILE A 22 5.61 -0.09 -20.56
C ILE A 22 4.26 0.49 -20.94
N SER A 23 3.47 -0.30 -21.66
CA SER A 23 2.09 0.00 -22.01
C SER A 23 1.18 -1.15 -21.60
N LEU A 24 0.06 -0.83 -20.97
CA LEU A 24 -1.00 -1.77 -20.64
C LEU A 24 -2.30 -1.29 -21.29
N LYS A 25 -2.99 -2.17 -22.02
CA LYS A 25 -4.20 -1.84 -22.79
C LYS A 25 -4.03 -0.60 -23.69
N GLY A 26 -2.87 -0.46 -24.33
CA GLY A 26 -2.57 0.68 -25.22
C GLY A 26 -2.29 2.00 -24.50
N LYS A 27 -2.16 2.00 -23.17
CA LYS A 27 -1.84 3.18 -22.37
C LYS A 27 -0.44 3.05 -21.77
N ALA A 28 0.43 4.00 -22.12
CA ALA A 28 1.75 4.15 -21.52
C ALA A 28 1.61 4.41 -20.01
N ILE A 29 2.37 3.68 -19.21
CA ILE A 29 2.32 3.76 -17.74
C ILE A 29 3.36 4.74 -17.24
N ASP A 30 2.93 5.64 -16.36
CA ASP A 30 3.76 6.59 -15.66
C ASP A 30 3.18 6.78 -14.25
N LEU A 31 3.94 6.35 -13.23
CA LEU A 31 3.50 6.36 -11.84
C LEU A 31 3.37 7.79 -11.28
N SER A 32 4.08 8.77 -11.85
CA SER A 32 3.98 10.17 -11.43
C SER A 32 2.60 10.76 -11.71
N ARG A 33 1.83 10.15 -12.61
CA ARG A 33 0.45 10.57 -12.93
C ARG A 33 -0.55 10.16 -11.85
N ILE A 34 -0.16 9.36 -10.86
CA ILE A 34 -0.99 9.05 -9.71
C ILE A 34 -0.89 10.23 -8.74
N GLN A 35 -1.90 11.10 -8.78
CA GLN A 35 -1.99 12.34 -8.00
C GLN A 35 -2.80 12.18 -6.70
N LEU A 36 -3.45 11.03 -6.51
CA LEU A 36 -4.19 10.72 -5.29
C LEU A 36 -3.22 10.48 -4.13
N ASP A 37 -3.66 10.86 -2.94
CA ASP A 37 -2.96 10.49 -1.71
C ASP A 37 -2.85 8.96 -1.59
N ALA A 38 -1.67 8.47 -1.24
CA ALA A 38 -1.40 7.05 -1.05
C ALA A 38 -0.92 6.77 0.38
N TYR A 39 -1.33 5.61 0.90
CA TYR A 39 -0.82 5.06 2.15
C TYR A 39 -0.06 3.78 1.82
N ALA A 40 1.22 3.72 2.18
CA ALA A 40 2.11 2.61 1.86
C ALA A 40 2.75 2.05 3.13
N VAL A 41 2.89 0.72 3.18
CA VAL A 41 3.44 0.01 4.34
C VAL A 41 4.55 -0.92 3.89
N GLY A 42 5.68 -0.88 4.58
CA GLY A 42 6.74 -1.89 4.49
C GLY A 42 6.99 -2.53 5.85
N ALA A 43 7.32 -3.82 5.89
CA ALA A 43 7.66 -4.50 7.14
C ALA A 43 9.18 -4.59 7.34
N GLU A 44 9.64 -4.28 8.55
CA GLU A 44 11.05 -4.09 8.92
C GLU A 44 11.93 -5.29 8.56
N LYS A 45 11.43 -6.51 8.80
CA LYS A 45 12.14 -7.79 8.57
C LYS A 45 11.57 -8.54 7.37
N ASP A 46 10.94 -7.84 6.44
CA ASP A 46 10.42 -8.44 5.22
C ASP A 46 11.55 -8.73 4.24
N HIS A 47 11.76 -10.02 3.96
CA HIS A 47 12.76 -10.50 3.00
C HIS A 47 12.16 -10.75 1.62
N ILE A 48 10.84 -10.67 1.48
CA ILE A 48 10.11 -10.81 0.21
C ILE A 48 9.98 -9.43 -0.44
N VAL A 49 9.53 -8.44 0.33
CA VAL A 49 9.43 -7.04 -0.09
C VAL A 49 10.20 -6.16 0.89
N PRO A 50 11.52 -5.95 0.67
CA PRO A 50 12.31 -5.09 1.53
C PRO A 50 11.67 -3.72 1.70
N TRP A 51 11.54 -3.25 2.95
CA TRP A 51 10.78 -2.03 3.27
C TRP A 51 11.36 -0.79 2.59
N ASP A 52 12.68 -0.76 2.37
CA ASP A 52 13.39 0.33 1.70
C ASP A 52 13.11 0.35 0.20
N ALA A 53 12.89 -0.82 -0.43
CA ALA A 53 12.37 -0.92 -1.79
C ALA A 53 10.92 -0.45 -1.87
N ALA A 54 10.06 -0.84 -0.91
CA ALA A 54 8.68 -0.38 -0.82
C ALA A 54 8.60 1.15 -0.61
N TRP A 55 9.48 1.72 0.22
CA TRP A 55 9.55 3.16 0.50
C TRP A 55 9.75 4.01 -0.75
N ARG A 56 10.40 3.47 -1.80
CA ARG A 56 10.65 4.20 -3.06
C ARG A 56 9.36 4.65 -3.74
N ILE A 57 8.20 4.07 -3.42
CA ILE A 57 6.90 4.56 -3.90
C ILE A 57 6.67 6.05 -3.56
N THR A 58 7.22 6.53 -2.44
CA THR A 58 7.18 7.95 -2.05
C THR A 58 7.82 8.85 -3.10
N GLN A 59 8.82 8.36 -3.84
CA GLN A 59 9.57 9.11 -4.84
C GLN A 59 9.00 8.93 -6.27
N LEU A 60 8.02 8.03 -6.43
CA LEU A 60 7.50 7.62 -7.74
C LEU A 60 6.11 8.17 -8.02
N PHE A 61 5.28 8.31 -7.00
CA PHE A 61 3.92 8.86 -7.13
C PHE A 61 3.97 10.39 -7.11
N GLY A 62 3.05 11.02 -7.85
CA GLY A 62 2.94 12.48 -7.88
C GLY A 62 2.10 13.05 -6.73
N GLY A 63 1.20 12.24 -6.16
CA GLY A 63 0.41 12.58 -4.98
C GLY A 63 1.19 12.38 -3.67
N ALA A 64 0.63 12.87 -2.57
CA ALA A 64 1.25 12.71 -1.26
C ALA A 64 1.25 11.25 -0.83
N VAL A 65 2.40 10.75 -0.36
CA VAL A 65 2.53 9.37 0.12
C VAL A 65 2.83 9.37 1.63
N ARG A 66 1.91 8.81 2.41
CA ARG A 66 2.17 8.43 3.81
C ARG A 66 2.82 7.05 3.82
N PHE A 67 4.10 6.99 4.16
CA PHE A 67 4.80 5.72 4.34
C PHE A 67 4.83 5.33 5.82
N VAL A 68 4.60 4.06 6.11
CA VAL A 68 4.67 3.46 7.44
C VAL A 68 5.57 2.24 7.40
N ARG A 69 6.46 2.13 8.39
CA ARG A 69 7.27 0.93 8.57
C ARG A 69 6.70 0.14 9.74
N ALA A 70 6.23 -1.08 9.49
CA ALA A 70 5.75 -1.99 10.52
C ALA A 70 6.90 -2.85 11.05
N SER A 71 6.91 -3.20 12.34
CA SER A 71 7.82 -4.20 12.91
C SER A 71 7.53 -5.61 12.35
N SER A 72 8.45 -6.55 12.54
CA SER A 72 8.31 -7.97 12.13
C SER A 72 8.46 -8.21 10.61
N GLY A 73 8.22 -9.46 10.17
CA GLY A 73 8.38 -9.91 8.79
C GLY A 73 7.11 -9.80 7.95
N HIS A 74 7.15 -10.30 6.70
CA HIS A 74 6.11 -10.12 5.68
C HIS A 74 4.66 -10.30 6.18
N ILE A 75 4.32 -11.47 6.74
CA ILE A 75 2.95 -11.72 7.21
C ILE A 75 2.70 -11.06 8.56
N ALA A 76 3.59 -11.30 9.53
CA ALA A 76 3.39 -10.86 10.91
C ALA A 76 3.45 -9.34 11.10
N GLY A 77 4.11 -8.61 10.20
CA GLY A 77 4.14 -7.15 10.21
C GLY A 77 2.90 -6.53 9.57
N ILE A 78 2.36 -7.15 8.53
CA ILE A 78 1.18 -6.65 7.81
C ILE A 78 -0.11 -7.05 8.51
N VAL A 79 -0.25 -8.32 8.90
CA VAL A 79 -1.39 -8.86 9.65
C VAL A 79 -1.15 -8.67 11.15
N ASN A 80 -1.34 -7.44 11.63
CA ASN A 80 -1.16 -7.08 13.03
C ASN A 80 -2.40 -6.34 13.55
N PRO A 81 -3.39 -7.03 14.14
CA PRO A 81 -4.61 -6.39 14.63
C PRO A 81 -4.35 -5.50 15.87
N PRO A 82 -5.13 -4.40 16.03
CA PRO A 82 -5.13 -3.60 17.27
C PRO A 82 -5.36 -4.46 18.52
N GLY A 83 -4.72 -4.08 19.62
CA GLY A 83 -4.69 -4.87 20.87
C GLY A 83 -3.63 -5.98 20.88
N GLY A 84 -3.01 -6.28 19.74
CA GLY A 84 -1.86 -7.17 19.62
C GLY A 84 -0.52 -6.51 19.99
N LYS A 85 0.56 -7.29 19.83
CA LYS A 85 1.94 -6.80 19.99
C LYS A 85 2.44 -6.21 18.67
N GLY A 86 3.22 -5.13 18.75
CA GLY A 86 3.83 -4.55 17.56
C GLY A 86 4.42 -3.18 17.84
N THR A 87 5.17 -2.71 16.86
CA THR A 87 5.67 -1.35 16.79
C THR A 87 5.58 -0.93 15.33
N TYR A 88 5.36 0.36 15.09
CA TYR A 88 5.47 0.94 13.76
C TYR A 88 6.18 2.29 13.83
N TRP A 89 6.65 2.76 12.70
CA TRP A 89 7.33 4.03 12.56
C TRP A 89 6.67 4.87 11.48
N VAL A 90 6.48 6.15 11.77
CA VAL A 90 5.95 7.15 10.83
C VAL A 90 6.70 8.45 10.96
N THR A 91 6.73 9.24 9.89
CA THR A 91 7.18 10.63 9.93
C THR A 91 5.99 11.58 10.08
N GLY A 92 6.23 12.70 10.76
CA GLY A 92 5.28 13.82 10.80
C GLY A 92 5.26 14.62 9.49
N ALA A 93 4.57 15.76 9.50
CA ALA A 93 4.64 16.71 8.39
C ALA A 93 6.06 17.29 8.29
N GLY A 94 6.60 17.37 7.08
CA GLY A 94 7.95 17.84 6.85
C GLY A 94 8.40 17.63 5.41
N PRO A 95 9.61 18.10 5.06
CA PRO A 95 10.19 17.86 3.75
C PRO A 95 10.32 16.35 3.50
N GLN A 96 10.13 15.96 2.25
CA GLN A 96 10.31 14.58 1.83
C GLN A 96 11.77 14.17 2.01
N ALA A 97 11.99 13.04 2.70
CA ALA A 97 13.32 12.48 2.85
C ALA A 97 13.88 12.05 1.48
N ALA A 98 15.17 12.29 1.26
CA ALA A 98 15.83 11.98 0.00
C ALA A 98 16.10 10.47 -0.17
N ASP A 99 16.19 9.73 0.93
CA ASP A 99 16.47 8.30 0.94
C ASP A 99 15.82 7.60 2.15
N PRO A 100 15.67 6.26 2.13
CA PRO A 100 14.96 5.54 3.19
C PRO A 100 15.68 5.60 4.55
N ARG A 101 17.01 5.76 4.59
CA ARG A 101 17.76 5.87 5.85
C ARG A 101 17.47 7.20 6.54
N GLN A 102 17.43 8.30 5.78
CA GLN A 102 17.00 9.60 6.29
C GLN A 102 15.56 9.55 6.79
N TRP A 103 14.68 8.90 6.04
CA TRP A 103 13.29 8.71 6.47
C TRP A 103 13.23 7.97 7.82
N LEU A 104 14.01 6.89 7.99
CA LEU A 104 14.04 6.11 9.22
C LEU A 104 14.60 6.92 10.41
N GLN A 105 15.61 7.76 10.20
CA GLN A 105 16.16 8.63 11.25
C GLN A 105 15.15 9.68 11.74
N ALA A 106 14.31 10.18 10.84
CA ALA A 106 13.26 11.13 11.16
C ALA A 106 11.97 10.47 11.69
N ALA A 107 11.83 9.14 11.55
CA ALA A 107 10.62 8.44 11.89
C ALA A 107 10.48 8.25 13.41
N THR A 108 9.29 8.57 13.93
CA THR A 108 8.95 8.37 15.33
C THR A 108 8.42 6.95 15.53
N ARG A 109 8.85 6.30 16.61
CA ARG A 109 8.41 4.97 17.01
C ARG A 109 7.07 5.04 17.75
N HIS A 110 6.12 4.22 17.34
CA HIS A 110 4.81 4.06 17.98
C HIS A 110 4.59 2.60 18.37
N ASP A 111 4.11 2.37 19.58
CA ASP A 111 3.74 1.04 20.06
C ASP A 111 2.34 0.65 19.58
N GLY A 112 2.15 -0.63 19.28
CA GLY A 112 0.89 -1.20 18.80
C GLY A 112 0.85 -1.45 17.29
N SER A 113 -0.37 -1.53 16.77
CA SER A 113 -0.64 -1.84 15.36
C SER A 113 -0.63 -0.58 14.49
N TRP A 114 -0.01 -0.66 13.31
CA TRP A 114 -0.10 0.40 12.30
C TRP A 114 -1.51 0.58 11.73
N TRP A 115 -2.43 -0.37 11.95
CA TRP A 115 -3.82 -0.25 11.47
C TRP A 115 -4.53 0.95 12.09
N THR A 116 -4.17 1.36 13.31
CA THR A 116 -4.76 2.57 13.93
C THR A 116 -4.35 3.82 13.17
N ASP A 117 -3.07 3.93 12.80
CA ASP A 117 -2.56 5.05 11.99
C ASP A 117 -3.23 5.10 10.62
N TRP A 118 -3.40 3.93 9.98
CA TRP A 118 -4.07 3.82 8.69
C TRP A 118 -5.55 4.20 8.77
N THR A 119 -6.27 3.71 9.76
CA THR A 119 -7.70 4.00 9.93
C THR A 119 -7.96 5.46 10.29
N ASP A 120 -7.09 6.08 11.10
CA ASP A 120 -7.14 7.52 11.36
C ASP A 120 -6.90 8.33 10.08
N TRP A 121 -5.87 7.97 9.29
CA TRP A 121 -5.59 8.60 8.01
C TRP A 121 -6.72 8.44 6.99
N LEU A 122 -7.35 7.26 6.95
CA LEU A 122 -8.44 6.93 6.03
C LEU A 122 -9.75 7.60 6.42
N SER A 123 -10.04 7.73 7.73
CA SER A 123 -11.27 8.34 8.23
C SER A 123 -11.42 9.79 7.75
N GLN A 124 -10.32 10.55 7.75
CA GLN A 124 -10.25 11.93 7.26
C GLN A 124 -10.55 12.05 5.76
N ARG A 125 -10.45 10.93 5.02
CA ARG A 125 -10.66 10.83 3.57
C ARG A 125 -11.95 10.09 3.21
N SER A 126 -12.75 9.67 4.19
CA SER A 126 -13.94 8.83 3.99
C SER A 126 -15.27 9.60 4.05
N GLY A 127 -15.23 10.93 4.15
CA GLY A 127 -16.43 11.75 4.25
C GLY A 127 -17.16 11.57 5.60
N ARG A 128 -18.41 12.03 5.66
CA ARG A 128 -19.24 11.95 6.86
C ARG A 128 -19.78 10.53 7.08
N MET A 129 -19.97 10.16 8.35
CA MET A 129 -20.70 8.94 8.69
C MET A 129 -22.17 9.03 8.25
N VAL A 130 -22.69 7.93 7.71
CA VAL A 130 -24.08 7.77 7.28
C VAL A 130 -24.58 6.39 7.70
N ASN A 131 -25.91 6.19 7.70
CA ASN A 131 -26.47 4.86 7.85
C ASN A 131 -26.02 3.96 6.69
N PRO A 132 -25.68 2.69 6.96
CA PRO A 132 -25.21 1.78 5.92
C PRO A 132 -26.30 1.55 4.88
N PRO A 133 -25.98 1.62 3.56
CA PRO A 133 -26.93 1.27 2.51
C PRO A 133 -27.20 -0.25 2.51
N PRO A 134 -28.28 -0.71 1.86
CA PRO A 134 -28.49 -2.14 1.63
C PRO A 134 -27.34 -2.74 0.81
N LEU A 135 -27.16 -4.07 0.92
CA LEU A 135 -26.16 -4.78 0.14
C LEU A 135 -26.54 -4.81 -1.35
N GLY A 136 -25.64 -4.34 -2.21
CA GLY A 136 -25.83 -4.32 -3.65
C GLY A 136 -26.71 -3.17 -4.15
N SER A 137 -27.15 -3.28 -5.41
CA SER A 137 -28.10 -2.34 -6.04
C SER A 137 -28.89 -3.06 -7.14
N ALA A 138 -29.86 -2.39 -7.77
CA ALA A 138 -30.59 -2.98 -8.90
C ALA A 138 -29.67 -3.35 -10.09
N ALA A 139 -28.62 -2.56 -10.33
CA ALA A 139 -27.62 -2.86 -11.37
C ALA A 139 -26.63 -3.96 -10.96
N HIS A 140 -26.44 -4.16 -9.65
CA HIS A 140 -25.50 -5.10 -9.07
C HIS A 140 -26.14 -5.85 -7.89
N PRO A 141 -27.07 -6.79 -8.16
CA PRO A 141 -27.75 -7.53 -7.10
C PRO A 141 -26.76 -8.45 -6.36
N PRO A 142 -26.98 -8.73 -5.06
CA PRO A 142 -26.21 -9.74 -4.34
C PRO A 142 -26.27 -11.10 -5.05
N LEU A 143 -25.12 -11.75 -5.21
CA LEU A 143 -25.01 -13.04 -5.91
C LEU A 143 -24.96 -14.24 -4.95
N GLY A 144 -24.69 -14.00 -3.67
CA GLY A 144 -24.52 -15.00 -2.62
C GLY A 144 -23.72 -14.44 -1.45
N ASP A 145 -23.60 -15.22 -0.38
CA ASP A 145 -22.82 -14.84 0.80
C ASP A 145 -21.30 -14.84 0.51
N ALA A 146 -20.57 -13.94 1.17
CA ALA A 146 -19.12 -14.03 1.25
C ALA A 146 -18.72 -15.36 1.94
N PRO A 147 -17.61 -16.02 1.53
CA PRO A 147 -16.53 -15.51 0.69
C PRO A 147 -16.67 -15.81 -0.81
N GLY A 148 -17.81 -16.31 -1.27
CA GLY A 148 -18.04 -16.69 -2.67
C GLY A 148 -17.32 -17.99 -3.08
N SER A 149 -17.33 -18.28 -4.39
CA SER A 149 -16.84 -19.56 -4.93
C SER A 149 -15.38 -19.52 -5.39
N TYR A 150 -14.89 -18.41 -5.94
CA TYR A 150 -13.56 -18.35 -6.56
C TYR A 150 -12.42 -18.64 -5.57
N VAL A 151 -12.58 -18.31 -4.29
CA VAL A 151 -11.56 -18.61 -3.26
C VAL A 151 -11.48 -20.11 -2.93
N LEU A 152 -12.47 -20.91 -3.33
CA LEU A 152 -12.56 -22.35 -3.07
C LEU A 152 -12.10 -23.20 -4.26
N GLU A 153 -11.79 -22.57 -5.41
CA GLU A 153 -11.24 -23.25 -6.57
C GLU A 153 -9.85 -23.84 -6.24
N LYS A 154 -9.55 -24.99 -6.85
CA LYS A 154 -8.32 -25.78 -6.58
C LYS A 154 -7.35 -25.71 -7.75
#